data_AF-A0A1Y3NPU5-F1
#
_entry.id   AF-A0A1Y3NPU5-F1
#
_cell.length_a   1.000
_cell.length_b   1.000
_cell.length_c   1.000
_cell.angle_alpha   90.00
_cell.angle_beta   90.00
_cell.angle_gamma   90.00
#
_symmetry.space_group_name_H-M   'P 1'
#
loop_
_entity.id
_entity.type
_entity.pdbx_description
1 polymer ?
#
loop_
_entity_poly.entity_id
_entity_poly.type
_entity_poly.pdbx_seq_one_letter_code
_entity_poly.pdbx_strand_id
1 'polypeptide(L)'
;MYGSIENINFIICFDNIVNLSLNLTSNIFEKNQALNGGALFFGNKIENNVNDALFINIENNIFKENFAENFGGAIYSNYNQLGLAISKDNQIIFNEAGIMGGGVYSPNEINKNLFNFDNSLIENNTVSSYINNYTSEPSYILLNTTLNKNKNNIITGDYFPLNFTLFDEFNNLVEDITKYYSSITFKVLMIEKNSIENDIIKDDFSNKLASYKITGNIGSFMKGKCELKNLRIFANPNTYILKFSVENYNSNIKINIDDIEIEVNRCNENQIEMHNKNILYCENPVCKLSCPVNTTATCIRYYEKDINDSKLNKFYMIFIVLKRDQKIIEDCGFIKITLFCIGILNENDAKFKFVSVKSIPTNSEIKESKSDINELEKSLVTGSQNNLKRSKSNINELAKSLVSLSHSSNALHELVKGNTLLGEKHFLNINNSLVLNEAFETKINKEKEKNNSETLSNSELSESKKSLLSNTKKNNNIDKKRRKRAIIKMFKFKEINYNKHINGMNEKNNSDIDINKYLEQNENDQWTYKCELRKYDIVFYVIELALLTIILLRGKQIMKYICIYKCTKYITYSSIIALALGPPIN
;
A
#
# COMPACT_ATOMS: atom_id res chain seq x y z
N MET A 1 7.83 49.09 26.27
CA MET A 1 6.72 49.84 25.67
C MET A 1 5.48 49.50 26.47
N TYR A 2 4.77 50.48 27.04
CA TYR A 2 3.52 50.24 27.76
C TYR A 2 2.37 50.68 26.84
N GLY A 3 1.52 49.75 26.43
CA GLY A 3 0.39 50.04 25.57
C GLY A 3 -0.74 49.04 25.81
N SER A 4 -1.92 49.56 26.15
CA SER A 4 -3.19 48.85 26.04
C SER A 4 -3.76 49.15 24.65
N ILE A 5 -4.10 48.12 23.89
CA ILE A 5 -4.69 48.30 22.56
C ILE A 5 -6.00 47.54 22.49
N GLU A 6 -7.07 48.24 22.11
CA GLU A 6 -8.41 47.71 21.89
C GLU A 6 -8.84 48.00 20.44
N ASN A 7 -9.52 47.05 19.79
CA ASN A 7 -10.10 47.14 18.44
C ASN A 7 -9.10 47.31 17.27
N ILE A 8 -8.19 46.35 17.08
CA ILE A 8 -7.20 46.36 15.99
C ILE A 8 -7.58 45.42 14.83
N ASN A 9 -7.57 45.92 13.59
CA ASN A 9 -7.59 45.11 12.36
C ASN A 9 -6.20 45.05 11.68
N PHE A 10 -5.13 45.06 12.45
CA PHE A 10 -3.75 45.09 11.95
C PHE A 10 -2.92 43.95 12.52
N ILE A 11 -1.87 43.60 11.78
CA ILE A 11 -0.84 42.65 12.19
C ILE A 11 0.05 43.31 13.25
N ILE A 12 0.35 42.60 14.33
CA ILE A 12 1.29 43.05 15.35
C ILE A 12 2.57 42.23 15.25
N CYS A 13 3.69 42.92 15.04
CA CYS A 13 5.01 42.31 14.96
C CYS A 13 5.91 42.85 16.07
N PHE A 14 6.37 41.98 16.93
CA PHE A 14 7.38 42.25 17.95
C PHE A 14 8.65 41.50 17.56
N ASP A 15 9.69 42.20 17.13
CA ASP A 15 10.99 41.60 16.85
C ASP A 15 12.05 42.19 17.78
N ASN A 16 13.14 41.45 18.01
CA ASN A 16 14.27 41.91 18.82
C ASN A 16 13.85 42.40 20.22
N ILE A 17 13.04 41.60 20.90
CA ILE A 17 12.35 41.98 22.13
C ILE A 17 13.35 42.02 23.30
N VAL A 18 13.51 43.18 23.93
CA VAL A 18 14.27 43.28 25.20
C VAL A 18 13.34 43.00 26.37
N ASN A 19 12.32 43.84 26.53
CA ASN A 19 11.27 43.74 27.55
C ASN A 19 9.90 44.00 26.89
N LEU A 20 8.94 43.10 27.12
CA LEU A 20 7.58 43.21 26.59
C LEU A 20 6.56 43.27 27.73
N SER A 21 5.81 44.38 27.78
CA SER A 21 4.58 44.48 28.56
C SER A 21 3.44 44.63 27.57
N LEU A 22 2.53 43.67 27.56
CA LEU A 22 1.48 43.56 26.54
C LEU A 22 0.17 43.16 27.19
N ASN A 23 -0.92 43.86 26.86
CA ASN A 23 -2.26 43.49 27.27
C ASN A 23 -3.18 43.49 26.04
N LEU A 24 -3.55 42.29 25.58
CA LEU A 24 -4.47 42.05 24.47
C LEU A 24 -5.75 41.44 25.04
N THR A 25 -6.78 42.25 25.18
CA THR A 25 -8.07 41.82 25.72
C THR A 25 -9.20 42.13 24.75
N SER A 26 -10.02 41.13 24.42
CA SER A 26 -11.23 41.31 23.61
C SER A 26 -10.99 41.89 22.20
N ASN A 27 -9.86 41.53 21.57
CA ASN A 27 -9.56 41.94 20.19
C ASN A 27 -10.03 40.91 19.15
N ILE A 28 -10.29 41.38 17.93
CA ILE A 28 -10.61 40.53 16.78
C ILE A 28 -9.56 40.76 15.70
N PHE A 29 -8.76 39.73 15.41
CA PHE A 29 -7.80 39.69 14.32
C PHE A 29 -8.38 38.85 13.19
N GLU A 30 -8.92 39.49 12.15
CA GLU A 30 -9.55 38.80 11.02
C GLU A 30 -8.92 39.16 9.67
N LYS A 31 -8.67 38.15 8.82
CA LYS A 31 -8.20 38.32 7.43
C LYS A 31 -6.89 39.09 7.29
N ASN A 32 -6.01 38.97 8.28
CA ASN A 32 -4.66 39.51 8.19
C ASN A 32 -3.76 38.58 7.36
N GLN A 33 -2.72 39.13 6.75
CA GLN A 33 -1.76 38.38 5.93
C GLN A 33 -0.31 38.80 6.22
N ALA A 34 0.53 37.84 6.61
CA ALA A 34 1.94 38.08 6.93
C ALA A 34 2.86 36.99 6.38
N LEU A 35 4.19 37.18 6.52
CA LEU A 35 5.17 36.13 6.22
C LEU A 35 5.11 35.01 7.26
N ASN A 36 5.11 35.38 8.55
CA ASN A 36 4.97 34.51 9.71
C ASN A 36 4.02 35.18 10.70
N GLY A 37 3.17 34.40 11.38
CA GLY A 37 2.26 34.97 12.37
C GLY A 37 1.22 35.88 11.71
N GLY A 38 0.23 35.28 11.04
CA GLY A 38 -0.71 36.05 10.21
C GLY A 38 -1.42 37.18 10.95
N ALA A 39 -1.57 37.09 12.29
CA ALA A 39 -2.03 38.17 13.16
C ALA A 39 -0.95 38.66 14.13
N LEU A 40 -0.27 37.74 14.83
CA LEU A 40 0.74 38.06 15.85
C LEU A 40 2.06 37.37 15.53
N PHE A 41 3.14 38.15 15.53
CA PHE A 41 4.50 37.64 15.43
C PHE A 41 5.30 38.07 16.67
N PHE A 42 5.85 37.10 17.39
CA PHE A 42 6.81 37.30 18.46
C PHE A 42 8.17 36.72 18.03
N GLY A 43 9.10 37.59 17.70
CA GLY A 43 10.48 37.27 17.35
C GLY A 43 11.35 36.99 18.57
N ASN A 44 12.65 36.91 18.33
CA ASN A 44 13.60 36.48 19.36
C ASN A 44 13.78 37.55 20.45
N LYS A 45 14.07 37.08 21.67
CA LYS A 45 14.53 37.95 22.75
C LYS A 45 15.98 38.38 22.49
N ILE A 46 16.29 39.66 22.65
CA ILE A 46 17.68 40.12 22.81
C ILE A 46 18.07 39.84 24.27
N GLU A 47 19.09 39.00 24.46
CA GLU A 47 19.63 38.70 25.78
C GLU A 47 20.05 39.98 26.51
N ASN A 48 19.27 40.38 27.51
CA ASN A 48 19.61 41.41 28.47
C ASN A 48 19.29 40.85 29.86
N ASN A 49 20.27 40.97 30.78
CA ASN A 49 20.26 40.43 32.15
C ASN A 49 19.24 41.10 33.09
N VAL A 50 18.18 41.70 32.57
CA VAL A 50 17.25 42.48 33.37
C VAL A 50 16.09 41.59 33.80
N ASN A 51 16.01 41.35 35.11
CA ASN A 51 14.95 40.60 35.80
C ASN A 51 13.66 41.42 35.96
N ASP A 52 13.29 42.23 34.97
CA ASP A 52 12.05 43.01 35.07
C ASP A 52 10.84 42.06 35.01
N ALA A 53 9.88 42.29 35.91
CA ALA A 53 8.61 41.56 35.92
C ALA A 53 7.86 41.86 34.61
N LEU A 54 7.80 40.87 33.72
CA LEU A 54 7.10 40.96 32.44
C LEU A 54 5.63 40.64 32.65
N PHE A 55 4.76 41.53 32.19
CA PHE A 55 3.32 41.34 32.21
C PHE A 55 2.82 41.20 30.77
N ILE A 56 2.46 39.97 30.39
CA ILE A 56 1.85 39.66 29.10
C ILE A 56 0.50 39.01 29.37
N ASN A 57 -0.57 39.63 28.88
CA ASN A 57 -1.94 39.15 29.01
C ASN A 57 -2.59 39.05 27.61
N ILE A 58 -3.17 37.90 27.29
CA ILE A 58 -3.82 37.62 26.00
C ILE A 58 -5.14 36.90 26.29
N GLU A 59 -6.23 37.65 26.46
CA GLU A 59 -7.52 37.08 26.89
C GLU A 59 -8.68 37.48 26.00
N ASN A 60 -9.62 36.55 25.80
CA ASN A 60 -10.87 36.79 25.06
C ASN A 60 -10.67 37.30 23.62
N ASN A 61 -9.55 36.98 22.97
CA ASN A 61 -9.29 37.42 21.60
C ASN A 61 -9.80 36.39 20.57
N ILE A 62 -10.18 36.88 19.39
CA ILE A 62 -10.59 36.05 18.25
C ILE A 62 -9.59 36.23 17.12
N PHE A 63 -8.95 35.16 16.69
CA PHE A 63 -8.05 35.08 15.54
C PHE A 63 -8.70 34.22 14.46
N LYS A 64 -9.19 34.85 13.40
CA LYS A 64 -10.03 34.19 12.39
C LYS A 64 -9.58 34.48 10.97
N GLU A 65 -9.52 33.45 10.12
CA GLU A 65 -9.25 33.62 8.67
C GLU A 65 -7.95 34.39 8.36
N ASN A 66 -6.96 34.36 9.26
CA ASN A 66 -5.65 34.97 9.00
C ASN A 66 -4.78 34.00 8.18
N PHE A 67 -3.83 34.58 7.43
CA PHE A 67 -2.94 33.84 6.55
C PHE A 67 -1.47 34.17 6.83
N ALA A 68 -0.63 33.14 6.95
CA ALA A 68 0.82 33.28 6.94
C ALA A 68 1.43 32.56 5.73
N GLU A 69 2.35 33.20 5.01
CA GLU A 69 3.03 32.56 3.88
C GLU A 69 3.86 31.34 4.33
N ASN A 70 4.48 31.41 5.50
CA ASN A 70 5.35 30.35 6.03
C ASN A 70 4.73 29.69 7.26
N PHE A 71 4.85 30.31 8.44
CA PHE A 71 4.56 29.64 9.71
C PHE A 71 3.55 30.41 10.56
N GLY A 72 2.66 29.69 11.26
CA GLY A 72 1.78 30.29 12.26
C GLY A 72 0.68 31.16 11.63
N GLY A 73 -0.36 30.55 11.08
CA GLY A 73 -1.38 31.30 10.31
C GLY A 73 -2.09 32.38 11.11
N ALA A 74 -2.23 32.21 12.44
CA ALA A 74 -2.58 33.30 13.34
C ALA A 74 -1.38 33.81 14.15
N ILE A 75 -0.69 32.90 14.85
CA ILE A 75 0.33 33.27 15.84
C ILE A 75 1.62 32.53 15.54
N TYR A 76 2.70 33.29 15.43
CA TYR A 76 4.07 32.78 15.44
C TYR A 76 4.78 33.31 16.69
N SER A 77 5.47 32.43 17.43
CA SER A 77 6.31 32.87 18.53
C SER A 77 7.61 32.09 18.64
N ASN A 78 8.71 32.83 18.73
CA ASN A 78 10.02 32.35 19.17
C ASN A 78 10.51 33.15 20.41
N TYR A 79 9.57 33.73 21.15
CA TYR A 79 9.88 34.57 22.31
C TYR A 79 9.84 33.76 23.61
N ASN A 80 11.01 33.46 24.16
CA ASN A 80 11.23 32.55 25.30
C ASN A 80 10.67 32.96 26.67
N GLN A 81 9.81 33.98 26.70
CA GLN A 81 9.09 34.39 27.91
C GLN A 81 7.57 34.40 27.69
N LEU A 82 7.09 34.02 26.50
CA LEU A 82 5.66 33.97 26.22
C LEU A 82 4.95 32.87 27.03
N GLY A 83 5.67 31.83 27.45
CA GLY A 83 5.16 30.80 28.37
C GLY A 83 4.77 31.33 29.76
N LEU A 84 5.21 32.53 30.13
CA LEU A 84 4.80 33.22 31.35
C LEU A 84 3.54 34.07 31.15
N ALA A 85 3.03 34.21 29.92
CA ALA A 85 1.86 35.02 29.64
C ALA A 85 0.60 34.39 30.24
N ILE A 86 -0.28 35.25 30.73
CA ILE A 86 -1.63 34.88 31.11
C ILE A 86 -2.45 34.82 29.81
N SER A 87 -3.04 33.67 29.53
CA SER A 87 -3.84 33.45 28.33
C SER A 87 -5.09 32.66 28.64
N LYS A 88 -6.25 33.16 28.19
CA LYS A 88 -7.54 32.56 28.51
C LYS A 88 -8.61 32.92 27.49
N ASP A 89 -9.50 31.96 27.22
CA ASP A 89 -10.75 32.17 26.48
C ASP A 89 -10.54 32.75 25.06
N ASN A 90 -9.39 32.43 24.42
CA ASN A 90 -9.11 32.86 23.05
C ASN A 90 -9.70 31.87 22.04
N GLN A 91 -10.01 32.35 20.83
CA GLN A 91 -10.45 31.54 19.70
C GLN A 91 -9.48 31.70 18.53
N ILE A 92 -8.89 30.61 18.05
CA ILE A 92 -7.97 30.57 16.92
C ILE A 92 -8.53 29.61 15.88
N ILE A 93 -9.27 30.15 14.92
CA ILE A 93 -10.12 29.36 14.02
C ILE A 93 -9.94 29.72 12.55
N PHE A 94 -9.96 28.72 11.67
CA PHE A 94 -9.93 28.90 10.21
C PHE A 94 -8.74 29.71 9.69
N ASN A 95 -7.62 29.74 10.41
CA ASN A 95 -6.40 30.37 9.92
C ASN A 95 -5.63 29.40 9.00
N GLU A 96 -4.77 29.95 8.14
CA GLU A 96 -4.02 29.18 7.17
C GLU A 96 -2.52 29.56 7.20
N ALA A 97 -1.65 28.55 7.10
CA ALA A 97 -0.21 28.75 6.94
C ALA A 97 0.29 28.00 5.70
N GLY A 98 1.23 28.60 4.97
CA GLY A 98 1.77 27.98 3.76
C GLY A 98 2.66 26.77 4.05
N ILE A 99 3.45 26.77 5.14
CA ILE A 99 4.40 25.68 5.48
C ILE A 99 3.90 24.83 6.65
N MET A 100 3.71 25.41 7.84
CA MET A 100 3.35 24.68 9.07
C MET A 100 2.66 25.58 10.11
N GLY A 101 1.89 24.99 11.02
CA GLY A 101 1.23 25.70 12.12
C GLY A 101 0.11 26.58 11.61
N GLY A 102 -0.94 25.96 11.06
CA GLY A 102 -2.07 26.70 10.47
C GLY A 102 -2.70 27.70 11.43
N GLY A 103 -2.80 27.37 12.72
CA GLY A 103 -3.20 28.32 13.77
C GLY A 103 -1.99 28.93 14.45
N VAL A 104 -1.26 28.09 15.19
CA VAL A 104 -0.14 28.51 16.04
C VAL A 104 1.15 27.78 15.65
N TYR A 105 2.26 28.51 15.64
CA TYR A 105 3.59 27.94 15.43
C TYR A 105 4.59 28.46 16.46
N SER A 106 5.38 27.55 17.03
CA SER A 106 6.53 27.87 17.87
C SER A 106 7.68 26.97 17.46
N PRO A 107 8.85 27.47 17.04
CA PRO A 107 9.88 26.61 16.45
C PRO A 107 10.46 25.63 17.47
N ASN A 108 10.72 26.08 18.70
CA ASN A 108 11.29 25.25 19.77
C ASN A 108 10.80 25.72 21.14
N GLU A 109 11.24 25.04 22.20
CA GLU A 109 11.00 25.35 23.61
C GLU A 109 9.57 25.81 23.91
N ILE A 110 8.54 25.08 23.46
CA ILE A 110 7.12 25.49 23.53
C ILE A 110 6.74 26.01 24.93
N ASN A 111 7.18 25.34 25.99
CA ASN A 111 6.87 25.74 27.37
C ASN A 111 7.37 27.15 27.74
N LYS A 112 8.34 27.68 27.01
CA LYS A 112 8.88 29.03 27.16
C LYS A 112 8.41 29.98 26.05
N ASN A 113 8.32 29.46 24.83
CA ASN A 113 8.03 30.25 23.64
C ASN A 113 6.55 30.45 23.37
N LEU A 114 5.67 29.70 24.03
CA LEU A 114 4.25 29.76 23.79
C LEU A 114 3.44 29.78 25.09
N PHE A 115 2.41 30.61 25.12
CA PHE A 115 1.50 30.70 26.25
C PHE A 115 0.64 29.43 26.37
N ASN A 116 0.13 29.17 27.58
CA ASN A 116 -0.80 28.07 27.78
C ASN A 116 -2.15 28.37 27.09
N PHE A 117 -2.59 27.48 26.20
CA PHE A 117 -3.87 27.57 25.48
C PHE A 117 -4.87 26.48 25.88
N ASP A 118 -4.69 25.80 27.01
CA ASP A 118 -5.63 24.79 27.54
C ASP A 118 -7.07 25.31 27.68
N ASN A 119 -7.23 26.61 27.95
CA ASN A 119 -8.51 27.30 28.07
C ASN A 119 -8.91 28.07 26.80
N SER A 120 -8.35 27.73 25.64
CA SER A 120 -8.63 28.39 24.36
C SER A 120 -9.12 27.38 23.32
N LEU A 121 -9.94 27.85 22.39
CA LEU A 121 -10.42 27.06 21.26
C LEU A 121 -9.47 27.20 20.08
N ILE A 122 -8.83 26.11 19.65
CA ILE A 122 -7.97 26.09 18.46
C ILE A 122 -8.45 24.99 17.52
N GLU A 123 -9.16 25.35 16.45
CA GLU A 123 -9.78 24.39 15.54
C GLU A 123 -9.84 24.85 14.08
N ASN A 124 -9.92 23.88 13.17
CA ASN A 124 -10.11 24.10 11.73
C ASN A 124 -9.06 25.02 11.08
N ASN A 125 -7.87 25.13 11.66
CA ASN A 125 -6.77 25.84 11.00
C ASN A 125 -6.05 24.88 10.05
N THR A 126 -5.52 25.38 8.94
CA THR A 126 -5.03 24.52 7.87
C THR A 126 -3.65 24.88 7.34
N VAL A 127 -2.99 23.86 6.78
CA VAL A 127 -1.79 23.97 5.96
C VAL A 127 -2.07 23.21 4.68
N SER A 128 -2.06 23.88 3.52
CA SER A 128 -2.40 23.24 2.24
C SER A 128 -3.72 22.45 2.29
N SER A 129 -4.77 23.00 2.93
CA SER A 129 -6.07 22.36 3.18
C SER A 129 -6.10 21.19 4.19
N TYR A 130 -4.98 20.79 4.79
CA TYR A 130 -4.96 19.79 5.87
C TYR A 130 -5.07 20.47 7.23
N ILE A 131 -5.83 19.88 8.16
CA ILE A 131 -5.98 20.43 9.52
C ILE A 131 -4.62 20.39 10.23
N ASN A 132 -4.17 21.54 10.69
CA ASN A 132 -2.94 21.73 11.47
C ASN A 132 -3.14 22.91 12.42
N ASN A 133 -3.70 22.64 13.60
CA ASN A 133 -4.09 23.68 14.56
C ASN A 133 -2.87 24.36 15.20
N TYR A 134 -1.88 23.56 15.57
CA TYR A 134 -0.63 24.03 16.13
C TYR A 134 0.47 23.00 15.87
N THR A 135 1.71 23.46 15.71
CA THR A 135 2.88 22.59 15.52
C THR A 135 4.17 23.34 15.84
N SER A 136 5.28 22.60 15.94
CA SER A 136 6.63 23.15 16.11
C SER A 136 7.58 22.62 15.05
N GLU A 137 8.87 22.96 15.14
CA GLU A 137 9.88 22.22 14.38
C GLU A 137 9.92 20.74 14.81
N PRO A 138 10.42 19.86 13.93
CA PRO A 138 10.83 18.52 14.32
C PRO A 138 11.71 18.51 15.57
N SER A 139 11.29 17.75 16.58
CA SER A 139 11.89 17.74 17.91
C SER A 139 12.57 16.43 18.23
N TYR A 140 11.90 15.29 18.00
CA TYR A 140 12.45 14.00 18.37
C TYR A 140 12.02 12.85 17.47
N ILE A 141 12.83 11.78 17.48
CA ILE A 141 12.59 10.55 16.72
C ILE A 141 12.38 9.38 17.67
N LEU A 142 11.39 8.54 17.37
CA LEU A 142 11.13 7.26 18.04
C LEU A 142 11.34 6.08 17.09
N LEU A 143 11.79 4.95 17.64
CA LEU A 143 11.83 3.66 16.97
C LEU A 143 10.48 2.94 17.14
N ASN A 144 9.84 2.57 16.04
CA ASN A 144 8.58 1.81 16.05
C ASN A 144 8.79 0.30 15.85
N THR A 145 9.96 -0.13 15.40
CA THR A 145 10.26 -1.56 15.25
C THR A 145 10.35 -2.23 16.62
N THR A 146 9.57 -3.29 16.82
CA THR A 146 9.67 -4.14 18.01
C THR A 146 10.92 -5.00 17.93
N LEU A 147 11.89 -4.75 18.80
CA LEU A 147 13.12 -5.53 18.90
C LEU A 147 13.05 -6.52 20.06
N ASN A 148 13.79 -7.63 19.95
CA ASN A 148 13.89 -8.59 21.04
C ASN A 148 14.83 -8.03 22.12
N LYS A 149 14.37 -7.97 23.37
CA LYS A 149 15.09 -7.31 24.48
C LYS A 149 16.44 -7.95 24.82
N ASN A 150 16.60 -9.25 24.55
CA ASN A 150 17.76 -9.99 25.06
C ASN A 150 18.92 -10.05 24.07
N LYS A 151 18.65 -10.15 22.77
CA LYS A 151 19.66 -10.10 21.69
C LYS A 151 18.96 -10.16 20.33
N ASN A 152 19.36 -9.29 19.41
CA ASN A 152 18.95 -9.38 18.01
C ASN A 152 20.03 -10.11 17.23
N ASN A 153 19.79 -11.39 16.95
CA ASN A 153 20.70 -12.23 16.19
C ASN A 153 20.40 -12.09 14.71
N ILE A 154 21.42 -11.74 13.92
CA ILE A 154 21.31 -11.64 12.47
C ILE A 154 22.41 -12.47 11.81
N ILE A 155 22.18 -12.93 10.59
CA ILE A 155 23.22 -13.54 9.77
C ILE A 155 23.79 -12.45 8.85
N THR A 156 25.09 -12.51 8.59
CA THR A 156 25.72 -11.52 7.70
C THR A 156 25.10 -11.54 6.29
N GLY A 157 24.67 -10.37 5.84
CA GLY A 157 23.96 -10.14 4.59
C GLY A 157 22.43 -10.09 4.72
N ASP A 158 21.87 -10.45 5.88
CA ASP A 158 20.42 -10.41 6.11
C ASP A 158 19.88 -8.98 6.17
N TYR A 159 18.57 -8.89 5.94
CA TYR A 159 17.81 -7.66 6.12
C TYR A 159 17.52 -7.42 7.60
N PHE A 160 17.70 -6.17 8.03
CA PHE A 160 17.39 -5.71 9.38
C PHE A 160 16.47 -4.49 9.31
N PRO A 161 15.17 -4.67 8.99
CA PRO A 161 14.27 -3.55 8.73
C PRO A 161 14.00 -2.73 9.99
N LEU A 162 14.22 -1.42 9.93
CA LEU A 162 13.95 -0.47 11.00
C LEU A 162 12.97 0.61 10.55
N ASN A 163 12.00 0.95 11.41
CA ASN A 163 10.98 1.95 11.16
C ASN A 163 11.03 3.03 12.25
N PHE A 164 11.09 4.29 11.83
CA PHE A 164 11.20 5.45 12.70
C PHE A 164 10.07 6.43 12.45
N THR A 165 9.68 7.17 13.49
CA THR A 165 8.72 8.28 13.40
C THR A 165 9.30 9.57 13.96
N LEU A 166 9.03 10.68 13.28
CA LEU A 166 9.46 12.02 13.63
C LEU A 166 8.29 12.80 14.25
N PHE A 167 8.55 13.36 15.43
CA PHE A 167 7.58 14.13 16.20
C PHE A 167 8.08 15.55 16.44
N ASP A 168 7.13 16.47 16.59
CA ASP A 168 7.36 17.83 17.06
C ASP A 168 7.32 17.89 18.60
N GLU A 169 7.53 19.07 19.20
CA GLU A 169 7.53 19.23 20.66
C GLU A 169 6.11 19.11 21.28
N PHE A 170 5.04 19.22 20.46
CA PHE A 170 3.66 18.96 20.87
C PHE A 170 3.31 17.46 20.84
N ASN A 171 4.26 16.60 20.46
CA ASN A 171 4.04 15.17 20.17
C ASN A 171 3.13 14.91 18.97
N ASN A 172 2.99 15.87 18.06
CA ASN A 172 2.34 15.65 16.78
C ASN A 172 3.29 14.96 15.81
N LEU A 173 2.73 14.12 14.94
CA LEU A 173 3.49 13.54 13.83
C LEU A 173 3.83 14.63 12.81
N VAL A 174 5.11 14.78 12.46
CA VAL A 174 5.55 15.77 11.47
C VAL A 174 5.26 15.26 10.05
N GLU A 175 4.06 15.52 9.54
CA GLU A 175 3.68 15.04 8.20
C GLU A 175 4.43 15.73 7.05
N ASP A 176 4.91 16.96 7.27
CA ASP A 176 5.65 17.75 6.27
C ASP A 176 4.98 17.77 4.89
N ILE A 177 3.71 18.18 4.86
CA ILE A 177 2.87 18.18 3.65
C ILE A 177 3.52 18.99 2.51
N THR A 178 4.24 20.05 2.86
CA THR A 178 4.95 20.95 1.95
C THR A 178 6.33 20.47 1.53
N LYS A 179 6.83 19.38 2.13
CA LYS A 179 8.18 18.82 1.92
C LYS A 179 9.30 19.76 2.38
N TYR A 180 9.02 20.71 3.27
CA TYR A 180 9.99 21.66 3.79
C TYR A 180 11.13 20.96 4.56
N TYR A 181 10.80 19.91 5.30
CA TYR A 181 11.73 19.09 6.08
C TYR A 181 12.13 17.78 5.38
N SER A 182 11.83 17.64 4.09
CA SER A 182 12.13 16.41 3.33
C SER A 182 13.64 16.16 3.14
N SER A 183 14.49 17.16 3.41
CA SER A 183 15.95 17.03 3.39
C SER A 183 16.53 16.35 4.64
N ILE A 184 15.75 16.19 5.72
CA ILE A 184 16.22 15.54 6.94
C ILE A 184 16.65 14.11 6.59
N THR A 185 17.94 13.86 6.75
CA THR A 185 18.56 12.59 6.42
C THR A 185 18.83 11.83 7.72
N PHE A 186 18.22 10.67 7.87
CA PHE A 186 18.43 9.79 9.01
C PHE A 186 19.39 8.67 8.63
N LYS A 187 20.41 8.44 9.46
CA LYS A 187 21.50 7.51 9.16
C LYS A 187 21.75 6.57 10.34
N VAL A 188 21.90 5.29 10.00
CA VAL A 188 22.34 4.25 10.92
C VAL A 188 23.84 4.06 10.74
N LEU A 189 24.57 4.17 11.83
CA LEU A 189 26.00 3.91 11.97
C LEU A 189 26.17 2.59 12.72
N MET A 190 27.29 1.90 12.52
CA MET A 190 27.59 0.66 13.21
C MET A 190 28.99 0.74 13.81
N ILE A 191 29.16 0.23 15.04
CA ILE A 191 30.45 0.18 15.73
C ILE A 191 30.62 -1.22 16.33
N GLU A 192 31.84 -1.75 16.29
CA GLU A 192 32.16 -3.02 16.92
C GLU A 192 32.23 -2.85 18.45
N LYS A 193 31.50 -3.66 19.23
CA LYS A 193 31.36 -3.44 20.67
C LYS A 193 32.71 -3.48 21.40
N ASN A 194 33.60 -4.39 21.01
CA ASN A 194 34.92 -4.58 21.63
C ASN A 194 35.96 -3.53 21.25
N SER A 195 35.74 -2.71 20.22
CA SER A 195 36.71 -1.66 19.84
C SER A 195 36.64 -0.45 20.79
N ILE A 196 35.47 -0.21 21.38
CA ILE A 196 35.20 0.96 22.22
C ILE A 196 36.10 0.98 23.47
N GLU A 197 36.49 -0.19 23.99
CA GLU A 197 37.33 -0.30 25.19
C GLU A 197 38.81 0.05 24.95
N ASN A 198 39.28 0.00 23.70
CA ASN A 198 40.71 0.17 23.37
C ASN A 198 41.07 1.53 22.75
N ASP A 199 40.08 2.31 22.28
CA ASP A 199 40.31 3.54 21.51
C ASP A 199 40.68 4.78 22.36
N ILE A 200 40.90 4.63 23.67
CA ILE A 200 41.47 5.72 24.49
C ILE A 200 42.97 5.93 24.18
N ILE A 201 43.60 5.03 23.42
CA ILE A 201 45.06 5.03 23.23
C ILE A 201 45.43 4.85 21.74
N LYS A 202 45.59 5.98 21.04
CA LYS A 202 46.54 6.30 19.92
C LYS A 202 45.92 6.83 18.63
N ASP A 203 46.41 8.02 18.25
CA ASP A 203 46.15 8.80 17.03
C ASP A 203 46.68 8.19 15.71
N ASP A 204 47.10 6.93 15.66
CA ASP A 204 47.56 6.30 14.41
C ASP A 204 46.39 5.63 13.66
N PHE A 205 45.52 6.48 13.10
CA PHE A 205 44.33 6.14 12.31
C PHE A 205 44.62 5.49 10.94
N SER A 206 45.83 4.95 10.72
CA SER A 206 46.22 4.44 9.41
C SER A 206 45.85 2.96 9.23
N ASN A 207 44.78 2.74 8.44
CA ASN A 207 44.44 1.50 7.74
C ASN A 207 43.98 0.29 8.57
N LYS A 208 43.20 0.48 9.64
CA LYS A 208 42.41 -0.65 10.17
C LYS A 208 41.37 -1.05 9.12
N LEU A 209 41.56 -2.21 8.49
CA LEU A 209 40.61 -2.77 7.52
C LEU A 209 39.21 -2.82 8.14
N ALA A 210 38.24 -2.21 7.47
CA ALA A 210 36.86 -2.18 7.94
C ALA A 210 36.33 -3.61 8.14
N SER A 211 35.94 -3.95 9.37
CA SER A 211 35.41 -5.28 9.73
C SER A 211 33.96 -5.49 9.27
N TYR A 212 33.34 -4.45 8.70
CA TYR A 212 31.95 -4.46 8.30
C TYR A 212 31.62 -3.47 7.17
N LYS A 213 30.45 -3.67 6.58
CA LYS A 213 29.79 -2.80 5.60
C LYS A 213 28.29 -2.82 5.85
N ILE A 214 27.69 -1.64 5.91
CA ILE A 214 26.24 -1.48 6.03
C ILE A 214 25.69 -0.87 4.73
N THR A 215 24.51 -1.30 4.30
CA THR A 215 23.85 -0.76 3.10
C THR A 215 22.37 -0.52 3.39
N GLY A 216 21.75 0.47 2.73
CA GLY A 216 20.35 0.83 3.02
C GLY A 216 20.18 1.45 4.41
N ASN A 217 21.25 2.00 4.97
CA ASN A 217 21.32 2.60 6.30
C ASN A 217 21.00 4.09 6.32
N ILE A 218 20.67 4.68 5.17
CA ILE A 218 20.29 6.08 5.03
C ILE A 218 18.84 6.11 4.56
N GLY A 219 18.02 6.93 5.22
CA GLY A 219 16.64 7.18 4.85
C GLY A 219 16.25 8.64 5.08
N SER A 220 15.11 9.03 4.54
CA SER A 220 14.49 10.34 4.78
C SER A 220 13.10 10.15 5.36
N PHE A 221 12.59 11.18 6.03
CA PHE A 221 11.23 11.17 6.55
C PHE A 221 10.23 11.57 5.46
N MET A 222 9.26 10.72 5.20
CA MET A 222 8.09 11.03 4.40
C MET A 222 6.86 10.90 5.27
N LYS A 223 6.06 11.96 5.40
CA LYS A 223 4.88 11.97 6.29
C LYS A 223 5.24 11.56 7.72
N GLY A 224 6.36 12.07 8.21
CA GLY A 224 6.87 11.80 9.55
C GLY A 224 7.39 10.39 9.75
N LYS A 225 7.57 9.59 8.69
CA LYS A 225 8.01 8.19 8.78
C LYS A 225 9.28 7.95 7.95
N CYS A 226 10.25 7.25 8.54
CA CYS A 226 11.45 6.77 7.86
C CYS A 226 11.50 5.24 7.95
N GLU A 227 11.53 4.57 6.80
CA GLU A 227 11.47 3.10 6.71
C GLU A 227 12.73 2.55 6.03
N LEU A 228 13.62 1.95 6.82
CA LEU A 228 14.85 1.32 6.33
C LEU A 228 14.61 -0.15 5.98
N LYS A 229 13.64 -0.42 5.09
CA LYS A 229 13.26 -1.78 4.67
C LYS A 229 14.39 -2.57 4.03
N ASN A 230 15.34 -1.87 3.42
CA ASN A 230 16.48 -2.45 2.71
C ASN A 230 17.79 -2.38 3.51
N LEU A 231 17.73 -2.08 4.81
CA LEU A 231 18.90 -2.09 5.66
C LEU A 231 19.47 -3.52 5.69
N ARG A 232 20.73 -3.67 5.27
CA ARG A 232 21.48 -4.93 5.29
C ARG A 232 22.84 -4.72 5.92
N ILE A 233 23.26 -5.71 6.70
CA ILE A 233 24.48 -5.66 7.50
C ILE A 233 25.40 -6.79 7.03
N PHE A 234 26.57 -6.43 6.51
CA PHE A 234 27.63 -7.35 6.14
C PHE A 234 28.77 -7.18 7.12
N ALA A 235 29.01 -8.16 7.99
CA ALA A 235 30.04 -8.06 9.00
C ALA A 235 30.60 -9.43 9.36
N ASN A 236 31.83 -9.43 9.87
CA ASN A 236 32.39 -10.64 10.46
C ASN A 236 31.62 -11.01 11.74
N PRO A 237 31.61 -12.28 12.16
CA PRO A 237 30.86 -12.69 13.34
C PRO A 237 31.38 -12.01 14.60
N ASN A 238 30.58 -11.12 15.18
CA ASN A 238 30.86 -10.41 16.43
C ASN A 238 29.59 -9.70 16.92
N THR A 239 29.70 -9.00 18.05
CA THR A 239 28.68 -8.09 18.57
C THR A 239 28.94 -6.66 18.11
N TYR A 240 27.91 -6.03 17.58
CA TYR A 240 27.95 -4.66 17.08
C TYR A 240 26.87 -3.81 17.74
N ILE A 241 27.12 -2.51 17.76
CA ILE A 241 26.20 -1.49 18.26
C ILE A 241 25.77 -0.62 17.08
N LEU A 242 24.47 -0.52 16.84
CA LEU A 242 23.90 0.43 15.90
C LEU A 242 23.63 1.76 16.60
N LYS A 243 24.19 2.83 16.05
CA LYS A 243 23.98 4.22 16.47
C LYS A 243 23.20 4.96 15.40
N PHE A 244 22.59 6.07 15.78
CA PHE A 244 21.74 6.86 14.90
C PHE A 244 22.23 8.30 14.85
N SER A 245 22.15 8.90 13.66
CA SER A 245 22.48 10.31 13.46
C SER A 245 21.51 10.96 12.48
N VAL A 246 21.28 12.25 12.68
CA VAL A 246 20.58 13.11 11.73
C VAL A 246 21.63 13.96 11.00
N GLU A 247 21.52 14.02 9.68
CA GLU A 247 22.33 14.85 8.78
C GLU A 247 21.39 15.80 8.01
N ASN A 248 21.94 16.89 7.47
CA ASN A 248 21.23 17.86 6.63
C ASN A 248 20.05 18.58 7.32
N TYR A 249 20.18 18.82 8.63
CA TYR A 249 19.24 19.62 9.40
C TYR A 249 19.98 20.47 10.43
N ASN A 250 19.62 21.75 10.54
CA ASN A 250 20.36 22.72 11.36
C ASN A 250 19.92 22.72 12.83
N SER A 251 18.68 22.31 13.12
CA SER A 251 18.18 22.25 14.49
C SER A 251 18.47 20.89 15.13
N ASN A 252 18.53 20.87 16.46
CA ASN A 252 18.80 19.65 17.20
C ASN A 252 17.54 18.78 17.28
N ILE A 253 17.56 17.61 16.65
CA ILE A 253 16.53 16.58 16.82
C ILE A 253 17.03 15.55 17.82
N LYS A 254 16.28 15.37 18.91
CA LYS A 254 16.58 14.37 19.93
C LYS A 254 16.27 12.97 19.43
N ILE A 255 17.27 12.09 19.43
CA ILE A 255 17.06 10.68 19.09
C ILE A 255 16.73 9.94 20.39
N ASN A 256 15.45 9.70 20.65
CA ASN A 256 14.97 8.99 21.83
C ASN A 256 14.98 7.48 21.58
N ILE A 257 16.14 6.96 21.20
CA ILE A 257 16.33 5.55 20.82
C ILE A 257 17.62 5.09 21.48
N ASP A 258 17.52 4.01 22.25
CA ASP A 258 18.71 3.36 22.80
C ASP A 258 19.53 2.74 21.67
N ASP A 259 20.84 2.72 21.85
CA ASP A 259 21.76 1.99 20.99
C ASP A 259 21.31 0.53 20.83
N ILE A 260 21.20 0.04 19.59
CA ILE A 260 20.76 -1.34 19.34
C ILE A 260 21.98 -2.26 19.30
N GLU A 261 22.04 -3.18 20.25
CA GLU A 261 23.00 -4.29 20.21
C GLU A 261 22.50 -5.41 19.28
N ILE A 262 23.37 -5.80 18.35
CA ILE A 262 23.14 -6.90 17.42
C ILE A 262 24.29 -7.91 17.50
N GLU A 263 23.96 -9.20 17.40
CA GLU A 263 24.95 -10.26 17.23
C GLU A 263 24.91 -10.72 15.78
N VAL A 264 26.03 -10.55 15.09
CA VAL A 264 26.21 -11.06 13.74
C VAL A 264 26.78 -12.46 13.84
N ASN A 265 26.03 -13.43 13.33
CA ASN A 265 26.42 -14.84 13.29
C ASN A 265 27.09 -15.19 11.95
N ARG A 266 27.76 -16.35 11.94
CA ARG A 266 28.23 -17.01 10.71
C ARG A 266 27.06 -17.45 9.83
N CYS A 267 27.40 -17.84 8.61
CA CYS A 267 26.42 -18.40 7.68
C CYS A 267 25.81 -19.69 8.22
N ASN A 268 24.54 -19.93 7.88
CA ASN A 268 23.91 -21.21 8.15
C ASN A 268 24.65 -22.33 7.41
N GLU A 269 24.55 -23.57 7.89
CA GLU A 269 25.23 -24.74 7.29
C GLU A 269 24.93 -24.93 5.79
N ASN A 270 23.76 -24.46 5.33
CA ASN A 270 23.30 -24.55 3.94
C ASN A 270 23.69 -23.35 3.05
N GLN A 271 24.26 -22.30 3.63
CA GLN A 271 24.69 -21.09 2.92
C GLN A 271 26.19 -21.12 2.60
N ILE A 272 26.59 -20.42 1.56
CA ILE A 272 27.99 -20.32 1.14
C ILE A 272 28.60 -19.09 1.81
N GLU A 273 29.71 -19.30 2.52
CA GLU A 273 30.55 -18.25 3.05
C GLU A 273 31.33 -17.61 1.90
N MET A 274 31.18 -16.30 1.74
CA MET A 274 31.87 -15.52 0.73
C MET A 274 32.60 -14.35 1.39
N HIS A 275 33.74 -13.95 0.82
CA HIS A 275 34.53 -12.84 1.35
C HIS A 275 34.66 -11.71 0.34
N ASN A 276 34.35 -10.48 0.75
CA ASN A 276 34.61 -9.26 -0.02
C ASN A 276 35.45 -8.30 0.82
N LYS A 277 36.71 -8.10 0.44
CA LYS A 277 37.67 -7.24 1.18
C LYS A 277 37.72 -7.57 2.68
N ASN A 278 37.81 -8.86 3.03
CA ASN A 278 37.83 -9.40 4.40
C ASN A 278 36.51 -9.33 5.19
N ILE A 279 35.40 -8.94 4.57
CA ILE A 279 34.07 -9.00 5.17
C ILE A 279 33.40 -10.30 4.73
N LEU A 280 33.06 -11.14 5.70
CA LEU A 280 32.24 -12.34 5.49
C LEU A 280 30.81 -11.93 5.13
N TYR A 281 30.24 -12.54 4.09
CA TYR A 281 28.83 -12.47 3.77
C TYR A 281 28.29 -13.82 3.31
N CYS A 282 27.00 -14.05 3.51
CA CYS A 282 26.35 -15.30 3.17
C CYS A 282 25.60 -15.18 1.86
N GLU A 283 25.78 -16.16 0.98
CA GLU A 283 24.94 -16.33 -0.20
C GLU A 283 24.17 -17.64 -0.13
N ASN A 284 22.92 -17.60 -0.58
CA ASN A 284 22.18 -18.83 -0.83
C ASN A 284 22.77 -19.50 -2.08
N PRO A 285 22.94 -20.83 -2.09
CA PRO A 285 23.48 -21.54 -3.23
C PRO A 285 22.58 -21.33 -4.45
N VAL A 286 23.17 -20.88 -5.55
CA VAL A 286 22.50 -20.74 -6.84
C VAL A 286 22.53 -22.10 -7.52
N CYS A 287 21.37 -22.61 -7.94
CA CYS A 287 21.26 -23.85 -8.71
C CYS A 287 20.99 -23.54 -10.19
N LYS A 288 21.19 -24.53 -11.07
CA LYS A 288 20.80 -24.41 -12.50
C LYS A 288 19.32 -24.07 -12.61
N LEU A 289 18.96 -23.25 -13.61
CA LEU A 289 17.57 -22.85 -13.89
C LEU A 289 16.63 -24.05 -14.16
N SER A 290 17.18 -25.20 -14.57
CA SER A 290 16.43 -26.45 -14.74
C SER A 290 16.02 -27.11 -13.42
N CYS A 291 16.53 -26.63 -12.28
CA CYS A 291 16.23 -27.18 -10.97
C CYS A 291 14.93 -26.57 -10.42
N PRO A 292 13.94 -27.39 -10.03
CA PRO A 292 12.64 -26.93 -9.54
C PRO A 292 12.69 -26.48 -8.06
N VAL A 293 13.61 -25.55 -7.71
CA VAL A 293 13.89 -25.12 -6.32
C VAL A 293 12.66 -24.53 -5.62
N ASN A 294 11.72 -23.96 -6.37
CA ASN A 294 10.50 -23.37 -5.82
C ASN A 294 9.37 -24.39 -5.59
N THR A 295 9.54 -25.65 -5.98
CA THR A 295 8.45 -26.66 -5.92
C THR A 295 8.87 -27.95 -5.23
N THR A 296 9.91 -28.62 -5.73
CA THR A 296 10.23 -30.00 -5.33
C THR A 296 11.67 -30.22 -4.90
N ALA A 297 12.53 -29.20 -5.00
CA ALA A 297 13.95 -29.34 -4.69
C ALA A 297 14.47 -28.23 -3.76
N THR A 298 15.51 -28.53 -2.99
CA THR A 298 16.29 -27.53 -2.25
C THR A 298 17.70 -27.48 -2.84
N CYS A 299 18.24 -26.28 -3.05
CA CYS A 299 19.62 -26.10 -3.49
C CYS A 299 20.56 -26.22 -2.30
N ILE A 300 21.65 -26.99 -2.44
CA ILE A 300 22.65 -27.23 -1.40
C ILE A 300 24.03 -26.86 -1.96
N ARG A 301 24.84 -26.20 -1.14
CA ARG A 301 26.19 -25.79 -1.50
C ARG A 301 27.12 -26.97 -1.79
N TYR A 302 28.11 -26.72 -2.63
CA TYR A 302 29.26 -27.61 -2.80
C TYR A 302 30.22 -27.46 -1.60
N TYR A 303 30.66 -28.58 -1.00
CA TYR A 303 31.31 -28.59 0.32
C TYR A 303 32.71 -27.98 0.39
N GLU A 304 33.40 -27.79 -0.73
CA GLU A 304 34.86 -27.55 -0.70
C GLU A 304 35.31 -26.16 -1.17
N LYS A 305 34.40 -25.24 -1.58
CA LYS A 305 34.82 -23.94 -2.14
C LYS A 305 33.86 -22.80 -1.82
N ASP A 306 34.43 -21.63 -1.56
CA ASP A 306 33.78 -20.30 -1.51
C ASP A 306 33.41 -19.82 -2.92
N ILE A 307 32.74 -20.69 -3.68
CA ILE A 307 32.34 -20.43 -5.07
C ILE A 307 30.87 -20.80 -5.21
N ASN A 308 30.03 -19.79 -5.40
CA ASN A 308 28.61 -19.96 -5.66
C ASN A 308 28.34 -20.21 -7.16
N ASP A 309 28.80 -21.36 -7.69
CA ASP A 309 28.55 -21.74 -9.08
C ASP A 309 27.37 -22.71 -9.21
N SER A 310 26.38 -22.31 -9.99
CA SER A 310 25.23 -23.11 -10.41
C SER A 310 25.57 -24.49 -10.99
N LYS A 311 26.77 -24.69 -11.53
CA LYS A 311 27.22 -25.97 -12.08
C LYS A 311 27.73 -26.94 -11.01
N LEU A 312 28.22 -26.42 -9.89
CA LEU A 312 28.85 -27.20 -8.82
C LEU A 312 27.88 -27.49 -7.67
N ASN A 313 26.95 -26.56 -7.40
CA ASN A 313 25.93 -26.72 -6.37
C ASN A 313 25.01 -27.91 -6.69
N LYS A 314 24.71 -28.71 -5.66
CA LYS A 314 23.85 -29.89 -5.77
C LYS A 314 22.42 -29.50 -5.43
N PHE A 315 21.44 -30.25 -5.93
CA PHE A 315 20.07 -30.12 -5.47
C PHE A 315 19.55 -31.46 -4.99
N TYR A 316 18.72 -31.44 -3.96
CA TYR A 316 18.02 -32.62 -3.48
C TYR A 316 16.54 -32.45 -3.78
N MET A 317 15.96 -33.43 -4.48
CA MET A 317 14.51 -33.51 -4.65
C MET A 317 13.90 -33.92 -3.30
N ILE A 318 13.22 -32.97 -2.64
CA ILE A 318 12.52 -33.12 -1.36
C ILE A 318 11.57 -34.34 -1.38
N PHE A 319 10.97 -34.60 -2.55
CA PHE A 319 10.00 -35.68 -2.74
C PHE A 319 10.60 -37.08 -2.53
N ILE A 320 11.87 -37.30 -2.90
CA ILE A 320 12.51 -38.62 -2.82
C ILE A 320 12.87 -38.98 -1.37
N VAL A 321 13.12 -37.98 -0.51
CA VAL A 321 13.55 -38.20 0.88
C VAL A 321 12.37 -38.30 1.84
N LEU A 322 11.38 -37.38 1.74
CA LEU A 322 10.23 -37.38 2.67
C LEU A 322 9.21 -38.50 2.40
N LYS A 323 9.24 -39.10 1.20
CA LYS A 323 8.27 -40.12 0.76
C LYS A 323 8.92 -41.44 0.38
N ARG A 324 10.18 -41.66 0.75
CA ARG A 324 10.91 -42.91 0.44
C ARG A 324 10.19 -44.16 0.96
N ASP A 325 9.47 -44.03 2.08
CA ASP A 325 8.74 -45.14 2.72
C ASP A 325 7.24 -45.16 2.38
N GLN A 326 6.73 -44.18 1.60
CA GLN A 326 5.34 -44.19 1.16
C GLN A 326 5.28 -44.78 -0.25
N LYS A 327 4.67 -45.98 -0.35
CA LYS A 327 4.38 -46.64 -1.64
C LYS A 327 3.80 -45.61 -2.60
N ILE A 328 4.55 -45.33 -3.66
CA ILE A 328 4.20 -44.36 -4.70
C ILE A 328 2.92 -44.88 -5.37
N ILE A 329 1.78 -44.26 -5.01
CA ILE A 329 0.54 -44.00 -5.77
C ILE A 329 -0.56 -43.75 -4.72
N GLU A 330 -0.60 -42.53 -4.19
CA GLU A 330 -1.84 -41.88 -3.79
C GLU A 330 -1.68 -40.42 -4.23
N ASP A 331 -1.88 -40.22 -5.53
CA ASP A 331 -1.84 -38.88 -6.11
C ASP A 331 -3.03 -38.05 -5.58
N CYS A 332 -2.75 -37.33 -4.49
CA CYS A 332 -3.68 -36.38 -3.90
C CYS A 332 -4.07 -35.26 -4.90
N GLY A 333 -3.28 -35.03 -5.95
CA GLY A 333 -3.61 -34.09 -7.02
C GLY A 333 -4.82 -34.55 -7.83
N PHE A 334 -4.81 -35.82 -8.27
CA PHE A 334 -5.95 -36.42 -8.97
C PHE A 334 -7.22 -36.43 -8.10
N ILE A 335 -7.11 -36.80 -6.82
CA ILE A 335 -8.26 -36.81 -5.89
C ILE A 335 -8.80 -35.39 -5.67
N LYS A 336 -7.93 -34.38 -5.51
CA LYS A 336 -8.35 -32.97 -5.34
C LYS A 336 -9.01 -32.41 -6.59
N ILE A 337 -8.47 -32.69 -7.77
CA ILE A 337 -9.06 -32.29 -9.06
C ILE A 337 -10.40 -33.02 -9.26
N THR A 338 -10.47 -34.31 -8.94
CA THR A 338 -11.70 -35.10 -9.02
C THR A 338 -12.77 -34.59 -8.04
N LEU A 339 -12.42 -34.27 -6.80
CA LEU A 339 -13.33 -33.68 -5.82
C LEU A 339 -13.81 -32.28 -6.25
N PHE A 340 -12.93 -31.46 -6.83
CA PHE A 340 -13.30 -30.16 -7.38
C PHE A 340 -14.24 -30.30 -8.58
N CYS A 341 -13.97 -31.24 -9.50
CA CYS A 341 -14.84 -31.56 -10.63
C CYS A 341 -16.20 -32.12 -10.16
N ILE A 342 -16.23 -32.97 -9.13
CA ILE A 342 -17.47 -33.45 -8.50
C ILE A 342 -18.25 -32.30 -7.86
N GLY A 343 -17.57 -31.35 -7.22
CA GLY A 343 -18.18 -30.13 -6.67
C GLY A 343 -18.85 -29.26 -7.74
N ILE A 344 -18.20 -29.09 -8.90
CA ILE A 344 -18.76 -28.37 -10.06
C ILE A 344 -19.99 -29.10 -10.64
N LEU A 345 -20.01 -30.43 -10.60
CA LEU A 345 -21.13 -31.23 -11.11
C LEU A 345 -22.36 -31.20 -10.19
N ASN A 346 -22.23 -30.75 -8.94
CA ASN A 346 -23.32 -30.73 -7.97
C ASN A 346 -24.05 -29.38 -7.97
N GLU A 347 -24.81 -29.12 -9.05
CA GLU A 347 -25.56 -27.90 -9.37
C GLU A 347 -26.64 -27.49 -8.33
N ASN A 348 -26.83 -28.29 -7.26
CA ASN A 348 -27.82 -28.04 -6.20
C ASN A 348 -27.24 -27.42 -4.92
N ASP A 349 -25.92 -27.24 -4.83
CA ASP A 349 -25.33 -26.59 -3.67
C ASP A 349 -25.61 -25.07 -3.73
N ALA A 350 -26.35 -24.57 -2.74
CA ALA A 350 -26.82 -23.19 -2.68
C ALA A 350 -25.68 -22.16 -2.74
N LYS A 351 -24.44 -22.58 -2.41
CA LYS A 351 -23.22 -21.75 -2.46
C LYS A 351 -22.73 -21.46 -3.89
N PHE A 352 -23.14 -22.23 -4.89
CA PHE A 352 -22.69 -22.08 -6.30
C PHE A 352 -23.81 -21.65 -7.26
N LYS A 353 -24.87 -21.02 -6.75
CA LYS A 353 -25.92 -20.43 -7.61
C LYS A 353 -25.35 -19.27 -8.44
N PHE A 354 -25.04 -19.54 -9.70
CA PHE A 354 -24.80 -18.49 -10.68
C PHE A 354 -26.07 -17.66 -10.85
N VAL A 355 -25.94 -16.34 -10.69
CA VAL A 355 -27.01 -15.38 -10.99
C VAL A 355 -27.23 -15.39 -12.50
N SER A 356 -28.16 -16.20 -12.97
CA SER A 356 -28.61 -16.12 -14.36
C SER A 356 -29.41 -14.82 -14.51
N VAL A 357 -28.94 -13.90 -15.36
CA VAL A 357 -29.61 -12.64 -15.73
C VAL A 357 -30.83 -12.92 -16.62
N LYS A 358 -31.75 -13.79 -16.17
CA LYS A 358 -32.98 -14.14 -16.90
C LYS A 358 -34.27 -13.85 -16.13
N SER A 359 -34.18 -13.13 -15.02
CA SER A 359 -35.35 -12.48 -14.41
C SER A 359 -34.97 -11.06 -14.01
N ILE A 360 -35.07 -10.14 -14.96
CA ILE A 360 -35.35 -8.75 -14.65
C ILE A 360 -36.73 -8.74 -13.98
N PRO A 361 -36.89 -8.15 -12.78
CA PRO A 361 -38.20 -8.08 -12.14
C PRO A 361 -39.13 -7.25 -13.02
N THR A 362 -40.34 -7.74 -13.21
CA THR A 362 -41.39 -7.03 -13.94
C THR A 362 -41.73 -5.70 -13.26
N ASN A 363 -42.04 -4.69 -14.09
CA ASN A 363 -42.32 -3.27 -13.79
C ASN A 363 -43.26 -2.93 -12.61
N SER A 364 -43.83 -3.89 -11.89
CA SER A 364 -44.61 -3.64 -10.68
C SER A 364 -43.75 -3.39 -9.44
N GLU A 365 -42.54 -3.95 -9.35
CA GLU A 365 -41.64 -3.76 -8.21
C GLU A 365 -40.73 -2.51 -8.33
N ILE A 366 -40.76 -1.83 -9.48
CA ILE A 366 -39.98 -0.60 -9.75
C ILE A 366 -40.77 0.68 -9.42
N LYS A 367 -42.08 0.58 -9.11
CA LYS A 367 -42.88 1.76 -8.76
C LYS A 367 -42.68 2.25 -7.33
N GLU A 368 -42.31 1.39 -6.40
CA GLU A 368 -41.99 1.81 -5.02
C GLU A 368 -40.55 2.33 -4.87
N SER A 369 -39.61 1.93 -5.73
CA SER A 369 -38.22 2.44 -5.66
C SER A 369 -37.98 3.73 -6.46
N LYS A 370 -38.94 4.15 -7.30
CA LYS A 370 -38.85 5.40 -8.07
C LYS A 370 -39.26 6.67 -7.30
N SER A 371 -40.04 6.57 -6.21
CA SER A 371 -40.30 7.74 -5.35
C SER A 371 -39.03 8.20 -4.66
N ASP A 372 -38.25 7.24 -4.15
CA ASP A 372 -37.10 7.52 -3.29
C ASP A 372 -35.88 7.97 -4.12
N ILE A 373 -35.77 7.48 -5.36
CA ILE A 373 -34.71 7.92 -6.30
C ILE A 373 -35.00 9.33 -6.84
N ASN A 374 -36.26 9.68 -7.10
CA ASN A 374 -36.62 11.02 -7.57
C ASN A 374 -36.42 12.11 -6.51
N GLU A 375 -36.48 11.75 -5.22
CA GLU A 375 -36.18 12.67 -4.12
C GLU A 375 -34.66 12.86 -3.95
N LEU A 376 -33.86 11.81 -4.19
CA LEU A 376 -32.40 11.87 -4.23
C LEU A 376 -31.85 12.60 -5.47
N GLU A 377 -32.50 12.47 -6.64
CA GLU A 377 -32.10 13.20 -7.86
C GLU A 377 -32.36 14.71 -7.73
N LYS A 378 -33.45 15.10 -7.06
CA LYS A 378 -33.75 16.52 -6.78
C LYS A 378 -32.72 17.16 -5.83
N SER A 379 -32.19 16.42 -4.86
CA SER A 379 -31.15 16.93 -3.94
C SER A 379 -29.76 17.01 -4.61
N LEU A 380 -29.44 16.08 -5.52
CA LEU A 380 -28.17 16.08 -6.25
C LEU A 380 -28.12 17.14 -7.36
N VAL A 381 -29.23 17.39 -8.06
CA VAL A 381 -29.27 18.41 -9.13
C VAL A 381 -29.20 19.83 -8.57
N THR A 382 -29.76 20.07 -7.37
CA THR A 382 -29.68 21.38 -6.68
C THR A 382 -28.29 21.67 -6.11
N GLY A 383 -27.57 20.65 -5.64
CA GLY A 383 -26.15 20.79 -5.24
C GLY A 383 -25.20 21.01 -6.41
N SER A 384 -25.43 20.35 -7.55
CA SER A 384 -24.57 20.45 -8.74
C SER A 384 -24.70 21.81 -9.44
N GLN A 385 -25.91 22.38 -9.54
CA GLN A 385 -26.12 23.68 -10.19
C GLN A 385 -25.53 24.86 -9.41
N ASN A 386 -25.47 24.78 -8.08
CA ASN A 386 -24.85 25.81 -7.24
C ASN A 386 -23.31 25.78 -7.34
N ASN A 387 -22.72 24.59 -7.46
CA ASN A 387 -21.28 24.44 -7.68
C ASN A 387 -20.85 24.87 -9.10
N LEU A 388 -21.70 24.67 -10.11
CA LEU A 388 -21.43 25.13 -11.48
C LEU A 388 -21.57 26.65 -11.65
N LYS A 389 -22.45 27.30 -10.87
CA LYS A 389 -22.54 28.77 -10.83
C LYS A 389 -21.34 29.39 -10.11
N ARG A 390 -20.85 28.76 -9.04
CA ARG A 390 -19.66 29.19 -8.29
C ARG A 390 -18.36 28.99 -9.09
N SER A 391 -18.25 27.92 -9.88
CA SER A 391 -17.09 27.75 -10.77
C SER A 391 -17.09 28.76 -11.92
N LYS A 392 -18.26 29.11 -12.48
CA LYS A 392 -18.37 30.15 -13.51
C LYS A 392 -18.05 31.56 -12.99
N SER A 393 -18.38 31.90 -11.73
CA SER A 393 -17.98 33.19 -11.15
C SER A 393 -16.47 33.28 -10.97
N ASN A 394 -15.85 32.20 -10.48
CA ASN A 394 -14.40 32.15 -10.25
C ASN A 394 -13.60 32.19 -11.57
N ILE A 395 -14.09 31.55 -12.63
CA ILE A 395 -13.45 31.62 -13.96
C ILE A 395 -13.54 33.04 -14.55
N ASN A 396 -14.67 33.74 -14.36
CA ASN A 396 -14.80 35.12 -14.83
C ASN A 396 -13.93 36.11 -14.03
N GLU A 397 -13.68 35.84 -12.75
CA GLU A 397 -12.78 36.62 -11.91
C GLU A 397 -11.30 36.37 -12.27
N LEU A 398 -10.95 35.11 -12.56
CA LEU A 398 -9.63 34.72 -13.08
C LEU A 398 -9.35 35.30 -14.47
N ALA A 399 -10.38 35.36 -15.34
CA ALA A 399 -10.26 35.98 -16.65
C ALA A 399 -10.03 37.50 -16.54
N LYS A 400 -10.65 38.17 -15.55
CA LYS A 400 -10.42 39.59 -15.28
C LYS A 400 -9.02 39.87 -14.74
N SER A 401 -8.47 39.00 -13.89
CA SER A 401 -7.09 39.13 -13.41
C SER A 401 -6.04 38.81 -14.48
N LEU A 402 -6.34 37.92 -15.42
CA LEU A 402 -5.47 37.65 -16.56
C LEU A 402 -5.42 38.81 -17.57
N VAL A 403 -6.51 39.56 -17.74
CA VAL A 403 -6.54 40.77 -18.57
C VAL A 403 -5.78 41.92 -17.93
N SER A 404 -5.76 42.04 -16.60
CA SER A 404 -4.92 43.05 -15.93
C SER A 404 -3.43 42.71 -15.98
N LEU A 405 -3.07 41.42 -15.95
CA LEU A 405 -1.69 40.95 -16.13
C LEU A 405 -1.16 41.16 -17.56
N SER A 406 -2.01 41.04 -18.58
CA SER A 406 -1.60 41.30 -19.97
C SER A 406 -1.28 42.79 -20.22
N HIS A 407 -1.91 43.70 -19.48
CA HIS A 407 -1.62 45.14 -19.55
C HIS A 407 -0.30 45.50 -18.84
N SER A 408 0.06 44.76 -17.77
CA SER A 408 1.36 44.88 -17.10
C SER A 408 2.52 44.35 -17.96
N SER A 409 2.29 43.25 -18.70
CA SER A 409 3.29 42.69 -19.63
C SER A 409 3.68 43.65 -20.76
N ASN A 410 2.75 44.48 -21.23
CA ASN A 410 3.05 45.47 -22.26
C ASN A 410 3.85 46.67 -21.72
N ALA A 411 3.68 47.03 -20.45
CA ALA A 411 4.51 48.04 -19.79
C ALA A 411 5.95 47.54 -19.55
N LEU A 412 6.12 46.24 -19.29
CA LEU A 412 7.44 45.62 -19.14
C LEU A 412 8.21 45.52 -20.47
N HIS A 413 7.49 45.39 -21.59
CA HIS A 413 8.09 45.31 -22.93
C HIS A 413 8.64 46.68 -23.43
N GLU A 414 8.23 47.81 -22.85
CA GLU A 414 8.87 49.11 -23.10
C GLU A 414 10.11 49.34 -22.23
N LEU A 415 10.14 48.80 -21.00
CA LEU A 415 11.32 48.89 -20.12
C LEU A 415 12.51 48.06 -20.60
N VAL A 416 12.26 46.96 -21.33
CA VAL A 416 13.31 46.06 -21.84
C VAL A 416 13.99 46.58 -23.12
N LYS A 417 13.45 47.61 -23.79
CA LYS A 417 14.13 48.26 -24.92
C LYS A 417 15.31 49.17 -24.51
N GLY A 418 15.53 49.39 -23.22
CA GLY A 418 16.52 50.34 -22.71
C GLY A 418 17.89 49.78 -22.34
N ASN A 419 18.07 48.46 -22.22
CA ASN A 419 19.32 47.88 -21.69
C ASN A 419 19.77 46.66 -22.50
N THR A 420 20.60 46.91 -23.51
CA THR A 420 21.38 45.86 -24.18
C THR A 420 22.85 45.99 -23.79
N LEU A 421 23.33 45.09 -22.93
CA LEU A 421 24.72 44.63 -22.94
C LEU A 421 24.86 43.36 -22.08
N LEU A 422 25.53 42.38 -22.69
CA LEU A 422 26.00 41.08 -22.19
C LEU A 422 25.00 39.92 -22.06
N GLY A 423 25.25 38.89 -22.89
CA GLY A 423 25.21 37.49 -22.42
C GLY A 423 24.26 36.52 -23.12
N GLU A 424 24.34 36.37 -24.44
CA GLU A 424 23.73 35.21 -25.13
C GLU A 424 24.48 33.91 -24.79
N LYS A 425 23.78 32.98 -24.10
CA LYS A 425 23.80 31.51 -24.33
C LYS A 425 23.05 30.81 -23.20
N HIS A 426 21.74 30.62 -23.37
CA HIS A 426 20.93 29.49 -22.86
C HIS A 426 19.43 29.81 -22.97
N PHE A 427 18.89 29.91 -24.19
CA PHE A 427 17.43 29.93 -24.40
C PHE A 427 17.07 29.20 -25.70
N LEU A 428 17.01 27.87 -25.62
CA LEU A 428 16.48 27.02 -26.67
C LEU A 428 15.93 25.74 -26.03
N ASN A 429 14.84 25.85 -25.25
CA ASN A 429 14.02 24.67 -24.96
C ASN A 429 12.56 24.92 -24.49
N ILE A 430 11.98 26.09 -24.74
CA ILE A 430 10.61 26.39 -24.25
C ILE A 430 9.53 26.29 -25.35
N ASN A 431 9.89 26.27 -26.64
CA ASN A 431 8.88 26.31 -27.71
C ASN A 431 8.24 24.97 -28.09
N ASN A 432 8.69 23.84 -27.53
CA ASN A 432 8.14 22.52 -27.88
C ASN A 432 6.98 22.04 -26.99
N SER A 433 6.70 22.69 -25.85
CA SER A 433 5.61 22.28 -24.94
C SER A 433 4.25 22.88 -25.30
N LEU A 434 4.21 24.00 -26.04
CA LEU A 434 2.98 24.68 -26.44
C LEU A 434 2.25 23.98 -27.60
N VAL A 435 2.98 23.34 -28.51
CA VAL A 435 2.39 22.66 -29.70
C VAL A 435 1.73 21.33 -29.33
N LEU A 436 2.09 20.72 -28.19
CA LEU A 436 1.51 19.43 -27.77
C LEU A 436 0.11 19.55 -27.15
N ASN A 437 -0.25 20.71 -26.62
CA ASN A 437 -1.51 20.92 -25.91
C ASN A 437 -2.70 21.20 -26.85
N GLU A 438 -2.47 21.85 -28.00
CA GLU A 438 -3.54 22.08 -29.00
C GLU A 438 -3.98 20.78 -29.71
N ALA A 439 -3.10 19.78 -29.79
CA ALA A 439 -3.42 18.47 -30.36
C ALA A 439 -4.28 17.58 -29.44
N PHE A 440 -4.32 17.88 -28.13
CA PHE A 440 -5.07 17.09 -27.15
C PHE A 440 -6.53 17.55 -27.02
N GLU A 441 -6.81 18.86 -27.14
CA GLU A 441 -8.19 19.37 -27.04
C GLU A 441 -9.07 19.01 -28.25
N THR A 442 -8.46 18.83 -29.43
CA THR A 442 -9.20 18.45 -30.66
C THR A 442 -9.66 16.99 -30.67
N LYS A 443 -9.12 16.12 -29.81
CA LYS A 443 -9.52 14.71 -29.71
C LYS A 443 -10.71 14.49 -28.76
N ILE A 444 -10.84 15.32 -27.72
CA ILE A 444 -11.89 15.19 -26.70
C ILE A 444 -13.25 15.69 -27.23
N ASN A 445 -13.27 16.65 -28.16
CA ASN A 445 -14.51 17.17 -28.73
C ASN A 445 -15.12 16.28 -29.82
N LYS A 446 -14.35 15.34 -30.42
CA LYS A 446 -14.87 14.40 -31.44
C LYS A 446 -15.58 13.16 -30.86
N GLU A 447 -15.43 12.86 -29.57
CA GLU A 447 -16.11 11.70 -28.95
C GLU A 447 -17.46 12.06 -28.31
N LYS A 448 -17.79 13.35 -28.13
CA LYS A 448 -19.06 13.79 -27.52
C LYS A 448 -20.25 13.85 -28.49
N GLU A 449 -20.03 13.87 -29.80
CA GLU A 449 -21.11 13.94 -30.80
C GLU A 449 -21.65 12.57 -31.23
N LYS A 450 -21.07 11.45 -30.77
CA LYS A 450 -21.45 10.10 -31.22
C LYS A 450 -22.49 9.38 -30.36
N ASN A 451 -22.87 9.95 -29.21
CA ASN A 451 -23.68 9.26 -28.19
C ASN A 451 -25.11 9.80 -27.99
N ASN A 452 -25.61 10.70 -28.86
CA ASN A 452 -26.93 11.33 -28.68
C ASN A 452 -27.97 11.01 -29.77
N SER A 453 -27.85 9.92 -30.51
CA SER A 453 -28.86 9.55 -31.51
C SER A 453 -29.29 8.08 -31.42
N GLU A 454 -29.96 7.67 -30.34
CA GLU A 454 -30.74 6.40 -30.35
C GLU A 454 -31.65 6.28 -29.12
N THR A 455 -32.81 6.96 -29.13
CA THR A 455 -34.00 6.53 -28.36
C THR A 455 -35.25 7.29 -28.81
N LEU A 456 -35.98 6.72 -29.78
CA LEU A 456 -37.38 7.05 -30.04
C LEU A 456 -38.01 5.90 -30.83
N SER A 457 -38.80 5.05 -30.17
CA SER A 457 -40.02 4.40 -30.68
C SER A 457 -40.45 3.23 -29.79
N ASN A 458 -41.77 3.03 -29.75
CA ASN A 458 -42.50 1.84 -29.29
C ASN A 458 -43.08 1.87 -27.87
N SER A 459 -44.11 2.71 -27.72
CA SER A 459 -45.32 2.37 -26.95
C SER A 459 -46.36 1.73 -27.88
N GLU A 460 -47.16 0.81 -27.35
CA GLU A 460 -48.30 0.07 -27.95
C GLU A 460 -48.03 -1.39 -28.37
N LEU A 461 -48.21 -2.32 -27.41
CA LEU A 461 -49.05 -3.51 -27.59
C LEU A 461 -49.12 -4.29 -26.25
N SER A 462 -50.12 -3.99 -25.42
CA SER A 462 -50.35 -4.76 -24.18
C SER A 462 -51.82 -5.01 -23.95
N GLU A 463 -52.39 -6.04 -24.59
CA GLU A 463 -53.64 -6.69 -24.13
C GLU A 463 -53.94 -7.97 -24.93
N SER A 464 -53.17 -9.05 -24.72
CA SER A 464 -53.67 -10.41 -25.09
C SER A 464 -53.02 -11.63 -24.41
N LYS A 465 -52.06 -11.48 -23.48
CA LYS A 465 -51.26 -12.63 -22.97
C LYS A 465 -51.51 -13.06 -21.51
N LYS A 466 -52.65 -12.71 -20.91
CA LYS A 466 -52.94 -13.10 -19.51
C LYS A 466 -53.68 -14.44 -19.31
N SER A 467 -54.13 -15.13 -20.36
CA SER A 467 -54.87 -16.40 -20.20
C SER A 467 -54.03 -17.69 -20.39
N LEU A 468 -52.74 -17.60 -20.77
CA LEU A 468 -51.91 -18.77 -21.09
C LEU A 468 -50.90 -19.19 -20.00
N LEU A 469 -50.75 -18.43 -18.91
CA LEU A 469 -49.69 -18.64 -17.92
C LEU A 469 -50.04 -19.51 -16.69
N SER A 470 -51.31 -19.90 -16.50
CA SER A 470 -51.71 -20.69 -15.33
C SER A 470 -51.53 -22.21 -15.50
N ASN A 471 -51.47 -22.71 -16.74
CA ASN A 471 -51.35 -24.15 -17.01
C ASN A 471 -49.90 -24.69 -17.06
N THR A 472 -48.89 -23.83 -17.21
CA THR A 472 -47.47 -24.25 -17.31
C THR A 472 -46.79 -24.47 -15.95
N LYS A 473 -47.26 -23.86 -14.86
CA LYS A 473 -46.65 -24.04 -13.53
C LYS A 473 -46.95 -25.39 -12.88
N LYS A 474 -48.07 -26.04 -13.22
CA LYS A 474 -48.47 -27.32 -12.62
C LYS A 474 -47.70 -28.52 -13.19
N ASN A 475 -47.32 -28.47 -14.48
CA ASN A 475 -46.58 -29.56 -15.15
C ASN A 475 -45.09 -29.62 -14.76
N ASN A 476 -44.44 -28.49 -14.48
CA ASN A 476 -43.01 -28.47 -14.14
C ASN A 476 -42.69 -29.10 -12.76
N ASN A 477 -43.64 -29.06 -11.82
CA ASN A 477 -43.42 -29.62 -10.48
C ASN A 477 -43.55 -31.16 -10.45
N ILE A 478 -44.38 -31.74 -11.32
CA ILE A 478 -44.54 -33.20 -11.42
C ILE A 478 -43.30 -33.83 -12.06
N ASP A 479 -42.73 -33.18 -13.07
CA ASP A 479 -41.54 -33.69 -13.76
C ASP A 479 -40.27 -33.60 -12.88
N LYS A 480 -40.18 -32.56 -12.04
CA LYS A 480 -39.09 -32.40 -11.05
C LYS A 480 -39.10 -33.51 -9.98
N LYS A 481 -40.28 -33.96 -9.54
CA LYS A 481 -40.43 -35.04 -8.54
C LYS A 481 -40.11 -36.42 -9.13
N ARG A 482 -40.43 -36.66 -10.40
CA ARG A 482 -40.06 -37.90 -11.12
C ARG A 482 -38.55 -38.01 -11.34
N ARG A 483 -37.87 -36.93 -11.75
CA ARG A 483 -36.41 -36.93 -11.94
C ARG A 483 -35.64 -37.17 -10.63
N LYS A 484 -36.07 -36.55 -9.52
CA LYS A 484 -35.43 -36.76 -8.20
C LYS A 484 -35.52 -38.22 -7.74
N ARG A 485 -36.64 -38.90 -8.00
CA ARG A 485 -36.81 -40.34 -7.68
C ARG A 485 -35.95 -41.25 -8.58
N ALA A 486 -35.79 -40.90 -9.86
CA ALA A 486 -34.93 -41.66 -10.78
C ALA A 486 -33.45 -41.59 -10.38
N ILE A 487 -32.96 -40.41 -10.01
CA ILE A 487 -31.58 -40.21 -9.56
C ILE A 487 -31.30 -40.99 -8.27
N ILE A 488 -32.20 -40.92 -7.28
CA ILE A 488 -32.05 -41.67 -6.02
C ILE A 488 -32.04 -43.20 -6.27
N LYS A 489 -32.88 -43.70 -7.18
CA LYS A 489 -32.85 -45.12 -7.58
C LYS A 489 -31.53 -45.49 -8.26
N MET A 490 -30.96 -44.61 -9.08
CA MET A 490 -29.69 -44.85 -9.76
C MET A 490 -28.50 -44.91 -8.79
N PHE A 491 -28.48 -44.05 -7.77
CA PHE A 491 -27.45 -44.07 -6.72
C PHE A 491 -27.55 -45.31 -5.83
N LYS A 492 -28.76 -45.67 -5.37
CA LYS A 492 -28.96 -46.91 -4.58
C LYS A 492 -28.58 -48.17 -5.35
N PHE A 493 -28.83 -48.21 -6.66
CA PHE A 493 -28.43 -49.34 -7.50
C PHE A 493 -26.91 -49.48 -7.64
N LYS A 494 -26.18 -48.36 -7.71
CA LYS A 494 -24.70 -48.38 -7.73
C LYS A 494 -24.10 -48.80 -6.39
N GLU A 495 -24.67 -48.34 -5.28
CA GLU A 495 -24.22 -48.69 -3.93
C GLU A 495 -24.36 -50.20 -3.64
N ILE A 496 -25.48 -50.81 -4.05
CA ILE A 496 -25.71 -52.26 -3.91
C ILE A 496 -24.70 -53.06 -4.76
N ASN A 497 -24.42 -52.64 -5.99
CA ASN A 497 -23.45 -53.33 -6.86
C ASN A 497 -22.00 -53.17 -6.37
N TYR A 498 -21.66 -52.00 -5.83
CA TYR A 498 -20.33 -51.75 -5.29
C TYR A 498 -20.05 -52.62 -4.05
N ASN A 499 -21.01 -52.70 -3.12
CA ASN A 499 -20.88 -53.55 -1.94
C ASN A 499 -20.83 -55.05 -2.28
N LYS A 500 -21.55 -55.48 -3.33
CA LYS A 500 -21.48 -56.86 -3.82
C LYS A 500 -20.11 -57.19 -4.43
N HIS A 501 -19.46 -56.21 -5.09
CA HIS A 501 -18.14 -56.37 -5.68
C HIS A 501 -17.01 -56.35 -4.64
N ILE A 502 -17.14 -55.55 -3.57
CA ILE A 502 -16.19 -55.56 -2.44
C ILE A 502 -16.27 -56.88 -1.66
N ASN A 503 -17.47 -57.36 -1.37
CA ASN A 503 -17.62 -58.64 -0.65
C ASN A 503 -17.10 -59.82 -1.48
N GLY A 504 -17.25 -59.79 -2.81
CA GLY A 504 -16.65 -60.79 -3.70
C GLY A 504 -15.12 -60.71 -3.82
N MET A 505 -14.52 -59.54 -3.58
CA MET A 505 -13.05 -59.41 -3.49
C MET A 505 -12.52 -59.91 -2.14
N ASN A 506 -13.27 -59.74 -1.05
CA ASN A 506 -12.86 -60.22 0.27
C ASN A 506 -12.90 -61.76 0.40
N GLU A 507 -13.81 -62.45 -0.30
CA GLU A 507 -13.82 -63.92 -0.32
C GLU A 507 -12.67 -64.54 -1.13
N LYS A 508 -12.02 -63.79 -2.04
CA LYS A 508 -10.87 -64.27 -2.83
C LYS A 508 -9.50 -64.03 -2.19
N ASN A 509 -9.44 -63.22 -1.13
CA ASN A 509 -8.17 -62.86 -0.49
C ASN A 509 -7.66 -63.89 0.55
N ASN A 510 -8.34 -65.04 0.69
CA ASN A 510 -7.91 -66.14 1.57
C ASN A 510 -7.31 -67.35 0.83
N SER A 511 -7.14 -67.30 -0.49
CA SER A 511 -6.28 -68.24 -1.20
C SER A 511 -4.92 -67.58 -1.39
N ASP A 512 -3.85 -68.21 -0.90
CA ASP A 512 -2.48 -67.77 -1.06
C ASP A 512 -2.24 -67.25 -2.49
N ILE A 513 -1.94 -65.95 -2.59
CA ILE A 513 -1.65 -65.31 -3.87
C ILE A 513 -0.35 -65.93 -4.35
N ASP A 514 -0.43 -66.84 -5.33
CA ASP A 514 0.73 -67.45 -5.95
C ASP A 514 1.50 -66.37 -6.73
N ILE A 515 2.49 -65.77 -6.06
CA ILE A 515 3.33 -64.68 -6.58
C ILE A 515 4.04 -65.11 -7.87
N ASN A 516 4.27 -66.40 -8.07
CA ASN A 516 4.91 -66.93 -9.28
C ASN A 516 4.09 -66.71 -10.55
N LYS A 517 2.76 -66.49 -10.42
CA LYS A 517 1.90 -66.22 -11.57
C LYS A 517 2.14 -64.86 -12.23
N TYR A 518 2.73 -63.91 -11.51
CA TYR A 518 2.94 -62.53 -11.99
C TYR A 518 4.39 -62.23 -12.37
N LEU A 519 5.30 -63.20 -12.18
CA LEU A 519 6.71 -63.07 -12.52
C LEU A 519 6.97 -63.84 -13.82
N GLU A 520 7.23 -63.10 -14.90
CA GLU A 520 7.68 -63.69 -16.18
C GLU A 520 9.17 -63.37 -16.36
N GLN A 521 9.99 -64.41 -16.49
CA GLN A 521 11.38 -64.26 -16.87
C GLN A 521 11.46 -64.03 -18.37
N ASN A 522 12.07 -62.92 -18.79
CA ASN A 522 12.24 -62.60 -20.21
C ASN A 522 13.39 -63.41 -20.83
N GLU A 523 13.57 -63.31 -22.15
CA GLU A 523 14.62 -64.04 -22.90
C GLU A 523 16.06 -63.72 -22.45
N ASN A 524 16.26 -62.66 -21.65
CA ASN A 524 17.56 -62.25 -21.10
C ASN A 524 17.74 -62.71 -19.64
N ASP A 525 16.97 -63.70 -19.19
CA ASP A 525 16.95 -64.20 -17.82
C ASP A 525 16.55 -63.16 -16.75
N GLN A 526 15.95 -62.03 -17.13
CA GLN A 526 15.49 -61.02 -16.16
C GLN A 526 14.02 -61.24 -15.80
N TRP A 527 13.75 -61.28 -14.50
CA TRP A 527 12.39 -61.38 -13.97
C TRP A 527 11.68 -60.03 -14.11
N THR A 528 10.56 -60.03 -14.85
CA THR A 528 9.70 -58.87 -15.03
C THR A 528 8.32 -59.14 -14.46
N TYR A 529 7.75 -58.14 -13.79
CA TYR A 529 6.41 -58.26 -13.23
C TYR A 529 5.37 -57.99 -14.32
N LYS A 530 4.58 -59.00 -14.68
CA LYS A 530 3.50 -58.86 -15.66
C LYS A 530 2.30 -58.19 -15.00
N CYS A 531 2.21 -56.88 -15.14
CA CYS A 531 1.09 -56.12 -14.59
C CYS A 531 -0.19 -56.37 -15.39
N GLU A 532 -1.17 -57.07 -14.80
CA GLU A 532 -2.49 -57.28 -15.42
C GLU A 532 -3.37 -56.01 -15.46
N LEU A 533 -2.90 -54.87 -14.91
CA LEU A 533 -3.65 -53.61 -14.87
C LEU A 533 -3.97 -53.05 -16.26
N ARG A 534 -3.28 -53.52 -17.32
CA ARG A 534 -3.55 -53.15 -18.72
C ARG A 534 -5.02 -53.31 -19.12
N LYS A 535 -5.76 -54.25 -18.51
CA LYS A 535 -7.19 -54.44 -18.78
C LYS A 535 -8.08 -53.36 -18.16
N TYR A 536 -7.66 -52.76 -17.04
CA TYR A 536 -8.41 -51.71 -16.34
C TYR A 536 -8.06 -50.32 -16.83
N ASP A 537 -6.88 -50.12 -17.43
CA ASP A 537 -6.46 -48.84 -18.01
C ASP A 537 -7.47 -48.33 -19.05
N ILE A 538 -7.95 -49.22 -19.92
CA ILE A 538 -8.99 -48.90 -20.92
C ILE A 538 -10.26 -48.37 -20.24
N VAL A 539 -10.68 -49.00 -19.13
CA VAL A 539 -11.88 -48.58 -18.39
C VAL A 539 -11.68 -47.20 -17.78
N PHE A 540 -10.49 -46.93 -17.22
CA PHE A 540 -10.16 -45.62 -16.66
C PHE A 540 -10.07 -44.53 -17.74
N TYR A 541 -9.46 -44.81 -18.88
CA TYR A 541 -9.43 -43.87 -20.01
C TYR A 541 -10.83 -43.56 -20.54
N VAL A 542 -11.73 -44.55 -20.58
CA VAL A 542 -13.14 -44.32 -20.96
C VAL A 542 -13.86 -43.44 -19.93
N ILE A 543 -13.61 -43.64 -18.63
CA ILE A 543 -14.19 -42.80 -17.57
C ILE A 543 -13.64 -41.37 -17.65
N GLU A 544 -12.33 -41.20 -17.82
CA GLU A 544 -11.67 -39.91 -17.97
C GLU A 544 -12.19 -39.15 -19.19
N LEU A 545 -12.28 -39.83 -20.34
CA LEU A 545 -12.84 -39.28 -21.57
C LEU A 545 -14.29 -38.83 -21.38
N ALA A 546 -15.11 -39.62 -20.68
CA ALA A 546 -16.50 -39.26 -20.36
C ALA A 546 -16.57 -38.01 -19.46
N LEU A 547 -15.73 -37.92 -18.43
CA LEU A 547 -15.68 -36.76 -17.52
C LEU A 547 -15.24 -35.49 -18.24
N LEU A 548 -14.17 -35.55 -19.03
CA LEU A 548 -13.69 -34.41 -19.83
C LEU A 548 -14.75 -33.96 -20.85
N THR A 549 -15.47 -34.89 -21.46
CA THR A 549 -16.57 -34.58 -22.38
C THR A 549 -17.69 -33.83 -21.66
N ILE A 550 -18.08 -34.24 -20.44
CA ILE A 550 -19.10 -33.55 -19.65
C ILE A 550 -18.66 -32.13 -19.29
N ILE A 551 -17.40 -31.96 -18.85
CA ILE A 551 -16.82 -30.64 -18.52
C ILE A 551 -16.84 -29.75 -19.75
N LEU A 552 -16.45 -30.25 -20.93
CA LEU A 552 -16.43 -29.48 -22.17
C LEU A 552 -17.84 -29.07 -22.62
N LEU A 553 -18.82 -29.97 -22.55
CA LEU A 553 -20.22 -29.66 -22.90
C LEU A 553 -20.79 -28.54 -22.02
N ARG A 554 -20.51 -28.58 -20.71
CA ARG A 554 -20.96 -27.55 -19.75
C ARG A 554 -20.16 -26.25 -19.89
N GLY A 555 -18.84 -26.35 -20.03
CA GLY A 555 -17.95 -25.20 -20.28
C GLY A 555 -18.39 -24.43 -21.53
N LYS A 556 -18.73 -25.12 -22.63
CA LYS A 556 -19.25 -24.50 -23.85
C LYS A 556 -20.58 -23.75 -23.64
N GLN A 557 -21.45 -24.23 -22.76
CA GLN A 557 -22.69 -23.52 -22.40
C GLN A 557 -22.39 -22.27 -21.58
N ILE A 558 -21.45 -22.37 -20.63
CA ILE A 558 -21.05 -21.26 -19.76
C ILE A 558 -20.36 -20.16 -20.57
N MET A 559 -19.52 -20.52 -21.55
CA MET A 559 -18.79 -19.57 -22.42
C MET A 559 -19.67 -18.59 -23.22
N LYS A 560 -21.00 -18.78 -23.25
CA LYS A 560 -21.95 -17.84 -23.85
C LYS A 560 -22.30 -16.63 -22.97
N TYR A 561 -21.91 -16.64 -21.69
CA TYR A 561 -22.16 -15.53 -20.77
C TYR A 561 -21.01 -14.51 -20.78
N ILE A 562 -21.32 -13.23 -20.55
CA ILE A 562 -20.37 -12.11 -20.71
C ILE A 562 -19.48 -11.92 -19.46
N CYS A 563 -19.87 -12.44 -18.30
CA CYS A 563 -19.19 -12.26 -17.01
C CYS A 563 -18.76 -13.59 -16.38
N ILE A 564 -17.85 -14.32 -17.04
CA ILE A 564 -17.35 -15.61 -16.55
C ILE A 564 -15.99 -15.41 -15.90
N TYR A 565 -15.75 -16.08 -14.78
CA TYR A 565 -14.43 -16.12 -14.14
C TYR A 565 -13.36 -16.67 -15.09
N LYS A 566 -12.17 -16.03 -15.10
CA LYS A 566 -11.03 -16.43 -15.93
C LYS A 566 -10.65 -17.91 -15.71
N CYS A 567 -10.77 -18.42 -14.48
CA CYS A 567 -10.49 -19.82 -14.16
C CYS A 567 -11.41 -20.80 -14.92
N THR A 568 -12.71 -20.53 -15.04
CA THR A 568 -13.66 -21.39 -15.78
C THR A 568 -13.35 -21.43 -17.27
N LYS A 569 -12.90 -20.30 -17.83
CA LYS A 569 -12.43 -20.20 -19.21
C LYS A 569 -11.17 -21.06 -19.43
N TYR A 570 -10.20 -21.00 -18.52
CA TYR A 570 -8.98 -21.81 -18.60
C TYR A 570 -9.23 -23.30 -18.38
N ILE A 571 -10.13 -23.70 -17.48
CA ILE A 571 -10.52 -25.11 -17.31
C ILE A 571 -11.10 -25.64 -18.62
N THR A 572 -12.00 -24.89 -19.26
CA THR A 572 -12.60 -25.30 -20.54
C THR A 572 -11.55 -25.47 -21.65
N TYR A 573 -10.59 -24.54 -21.76
CA TYR A 573 -9.50 -24.66 -22.73
C TYR A 573 -8.55 -25.82 -22.42
N SER A 574 -8.22 -26.03 -21.15
CA SER A 574 -7.39 -27.17 -20.72
C SER A 574 -8.08 -28.50 -21.03
N SER A 575 -9.40 -28.62 -20.81
CA SER A 575 -10.16 -29.81 -21.17
C SER A 575 -10.20 -30.06 -22.68
N ILE A 576 -10.25 -29.01 -23.51
CA ILE A 576 -10.15 -29.13 -24.97
C ILE A 576 -8.79 -29.70 -25.37
N ILE A 577 -7.71 -29.16 -24.81
CA ILE A 577 -6.34 -29.63 -25.08
C ILE A 577 -6.14 -31.07 -24.60
N ALA A 578 -6.62 -31.40 -23.40
CA ALA A 578 -6.54 -32.75 -22.84
C ALA A 578 -7.31 -33.78 -23.68
N LEU A 579 -8.46 -33.41 -24.24
CA LEU A 579 -9.20 -34.27 -25.17
C LEU A 579 -8.49 -34.43 -26.51
N ALA A 580 -7.87 -33.37 -27.03
CA ALA A 580 -7.17 -33.38 -28.30
C ALA A 580 -5.85 -34.18 -28.22
N LEU A 581 -5.15 -34.12 -27.09
CA LEU A 581 -3.82 -34.70 -26.92
C LEU A 581 -3.78 -35.97 -26.06
N GLY A 582 -4.82 -36.27 -25.29
CA GLY A 582 -4.76 -37.32 -24.26
C GLY A 582 -5.14 -38.71 -24.79
N PRO A 583 -6.41 -39.16 -24.63
CA PRO A 583 -6.80 -40.55 -24.90
C PRO A 583 -6.50 -41.10 -26.31
N PRO A 584 -6.44 -40.31 -27.39
CA PRO A 584 -6.10 -40.82 -28.71
C PRO A 584 -4.60 -41.08 -28.94
N ILE A 585 -3.71 -40.52 -28.10
CA ILE A 585 -2.24 -40.54 -28.28
C ILE A 585 -1.55 -41.57 -27.36
N ASN A 586 -2.16 -41.90 -26.22
CA ASN A 586 -1.76 -43.00 -25.33
C ASN A 586 -2.38 -44.32 -25.79
#